data_AF-A0A9E9D6Y0-F1
#
_entry.id   AF-A0A9E9D6Y0-F1
#
_cell.length_a   1.000
_cell.length_b   1.000
_cell.length_c   1.000
_cell.angle_alpha   90.00
_cell.angle_beta   90.00
_cell.angle_gamma   90.00
#
_symmetry.space_group_name_H-M   'P 1'
#
loop_
_entity.id
_entity.type
_entity.pdbx_description
1 polymer ?
#
loop_
_entity_poly.entity_id
_entity_poly.type
_entity_poly.pdbx_seq_one_letter_code
_entity_poly.pdbx_strand_id
1 'polypeptide(L)'
;MPKLKPGTVLPTPAEDAKIKKQMRQDSQNPEWTKKDFAKAQPAREVLPGIVGKEAAEKLLKPRGRPKAEVTKERINIRLSPEVVDYFKASGSGWQTRIDAALRQFIAEHPHLA
;
A
#
# COMPACT_ATOMS: atom_id res chain seq x y z
N MET A 1 -0.69 -11.41 9.50
CA MET A 1 0.50 -11.33 8.63
C MET A 1 0.21 -12.09 7.34
N PRO A 2 0.63 -11.59 6.16
CA PRO A 2 0.48 -12.34 4.92
C PRO A 2 1.19 -13.69 5.04
N LYS A 3 0.58 -14.77 4.56
CA LYS A 3 1.21 -16.10 4.56
C LYS A 3 2.39 -16.08 3.57
N LEU A 4 3.51 -16.68 3.96
CA LEU A 4 4.66 -16.85 3.07
C LEU A 4 4.25 -17.68 1.84
N LYS A 5 4.89 -17.42 0.70
CA LYS A 5 4.68 -18.20 -0.51
C LYS A 5 5.06 -19.67 -0.26
N PRO A 6 4.35 -20.64 -0.86
CA PRO A 6 4.75 -22.04 -0.80
C PRO A 6 6.19 -22.20 -1.31
N GLY A 7 7.04 -22.91 -0.57
CA GLY A 7 8.45 -23.12 -0.91
C GLY A 7 9.44 -22.07 -0.37
N THR A 8 9.01 -21.11 0.46
CA THR A 8 9.95 -20.22 1.15
C THR A 8 10.81 -21.00 2.15
N VAL A 9 12.12 -21.10 1.87
CA VAL A 9 13.11 -21.64 2.80
C VAL A 9 13.57 -20.51 3.72
N LEU A 10 13.41 -20.72 5.03
CA LEU A 10 13.99 -19.84 6.05
C LEU A 10 15.30 -20.49 6.54
N PRO A 11 16.38 -19.72 6.73
CA PRO A 11 17.58 -20.25 7.33
C PRO A 11 17.31 -20.83 8.72
N THR A 12 17.98 -21.91 9.06
CA THR A 12 18.02 -22.41 10.43
C THR A 12 18.79 -21.45 11.33
N PRO A 13 18.59 -21.48 12.66
CA PRO A 13 19.34 -20.61 13.59
C PRO A 13 20.87 -20.76 13.47
N ALA A 14 21.36 -21.95 13.14
CA ALA A 14 22.78 -22.22 12.92
C ALA A 14 23.31 -21.58 11.62
N GLU A 15 22.52 -21.62 10.55
CA GLU A 15 22.84 -20.97 9.28
C GLU A 15 22.79 -19.44 9.43
N ASP A 16 21.80 -18.90 10.12
CA ASP A 16 21.72 -17.47 10.47
C ASP A 16 22.95 -17.00 11.26
N ALA A 17 23.42 -17.80 12.23
CA ALA A 17 24.62 -17.49 12.99
C ALA A 17 25.88 -17.47 12.11
N LYS A 18 25.97 -18.40 11.14
CA LYS A 18 27.06 -18.44 10.15
C LYS A 18 27.03 -17.24 9.21
N ILE A 19 25.86 -16.88 8.69
CA ILE A 19 25.65 -15.71 7.83
C ILE A 19 26.07 -14.44 8.57
N LYS A 20 25.61 -14.25 9.81
CA LYS A 20 25.99 -13.09 10.64
C LYS A 20 27.50 -13.02 10.89
N LYS A 21 28.15 -14.15 11.14
CA LYS A 21 29.61 -14.20 11.32
C LYS A 21 30.34 -13.75 10.05
N GLN A 22 29.88 -14.19 8.88
CA GLN A 22 30.47 -13.81 7.59
C GLN A 22 30.25 -12.33 7.28
N MET A 23 29.06 -11.79 7.54
CA MET A 23 28.76 -10.36 7.36
C MET A 23 29.71 -9.47 8.16
N ARG A 24 30.03 -9.85 9.40
CA ARG A 24 30.96 -9.08 10.27
C ARG A 24 32.42 -9.13 9.83
N GLN A 25 32.79 -10.11 9.02
CA GLN A 25 34.14 -10.23 8.47
C GLN A 25 34.32 -9.38 7.22
N ASP A 26 33.23 -8.90 6.61
CA ASP A 26 33.27 -8.02 5.45
C ASP A 26 33.61 -6.58 5.85
N SER A 27 34.88 -6.21 5.64
CA SER A 27 35.37 -4.85 5.91
C SER A 27 34.74 -3.77 5.00
N GLN A 28 34.19 -4.14 3.85
CA GLN A 28 33.62 -3.19 2.88
C GLN A 28 32.14 -2.87 3.13
N ASN A 29 31.47 -3.64 4.01
CA ASN A 29 30.07 -3.46 4.32
C ASN A 29 29.82 -3.57 5.84
N PRO A 30 30.29 -2.59 6.63
CA PRO A 30 30.12 -2.61 8.08
C PRO A 30 28.65 -2.47 8.49
N GLU A 31 28.31 -3.02 9.67
CA GLU A 31 26.99 -2.80 10.28
C GLU A 31 26.78 -1.30 10.56
N TRP A 32 25.68 -0.74 10.06
CA TRP A 32 25.36 0.67 10.28
C TRP A 32 25.04 0.93 11.75
N THR A 33 25.76 1.87 12.35
CA THR A 33 25.56 2.30 13.73
C THR A 33 24.64 3.51 13.82
N LYS A 34 24.21 3.86 15.03
CA LYS A 34 23.41 5.08 15.28
C LYS A 34 24.11 6.36 14.80
N LYS A 35 25.45 6.39 14.81
CA LYS A 35 26.24 7.54 14.33
C LYS A 35 26.17 7.67 12.80
N ASP A 36 26.04 6.56 12.09
CA ASP A 36 25.91 6.55 10.63
C ASP A 36 24.53 7.04 10.22
N PHE A 37 23.48 6.58 10.91
CA PHE A 37 22.11 7.09 10.70
C PHE A 37 21.97 8.57 11.02
N ALA A 38 22.69 9.10 12.02
CA ALA A 38 22.67 10.53 12.33
C ALA A 38 23.23 11.41 11.19
N LYS A 39 24.05 10.83 10.30
CA LYS A 39 24.59 11.51 9.11
C LYS A 39 23.77 11.26 7.85
N ALA A 40 22.75 10.40 7.92
CA ALA A 40 21.94 10.07 6.76
C ALA A 40 21.15 11.30 6.27
N GLN A 41 21.17 11.52 4.96
CA GLN A 41 20.48 12.64 4.33
C GLN A 41 19.24 12.16 3.55
N PRO A 42 18.22 13.01 3.39
CA PRO A 42 17.04 12.68 2.59
C PRO A 42 17.41 12.32 1.15
N ALA A 43 16.86 11.23 0.63
CA ALA A 43 17.14 10.75 -0.73
C ALA A 43 16.89 11.82 -1.81
N ARG A 44 15.91 12.71 -1.61
CA ARG A 44 15.59 13.82 -2.52
C ARG A 44 16.73 14.84 -2.69
N GLU A 45 17.59 14.98 -1.67
CA GLU A 45 18.69 15.94 -1.66
C GLU A 45 19.96 15.32 -2.28
N VAL A 46 20.15 14.00 -2.11
CA VAL A 46 21.38 13.31 -2.53
C VAL A 46 21.27 12.66 -3.91
N LEU A 47 20.13 12.02 -4.23
CA LEU A 47 19.97 11.24 -5.46
C LEU A 47 20.25 12.04 -6.75
N PRO A 48 19.82 13.31 -6.90
CA PRO A 48 20.12 14.07 -8.11
C PRO A 48 21.61 14.21 -8.41
N GLY A 49 22.46 14.23 -7.36
CA GLY A 49 23.91 14.30 -7.49
C GLY A 49 24.58 12.95 -7.80
N ILE A 50 23.96 11.82 -7.42
CA ILE A 50 24.52 10.47 -7.63
C ILE A 50 24.13 9.91 -8.99
N VAL A 51 22.85 9.99 -9.34
CA VAL A 51 22.29 9.32 -10.53
C VAL A 51 21.83 10.29 -11.62
N GLY A 52 21.99 11.60 -11.39
CA GLY A 52 21.49 12.65 -12.28
C GLY A 52 20.03 13.02 -12.00
N LYS A 53 19.64 14.24 -12.40
CA LYS A 53 18.32 14.83 -12.10
C LYS A 53 17.16 13.99 -12.63
N GLU A 54 17.21 13.57 -13.89
CA GLU A 54 16.11 12.83 -14.52
C GLU A 54 15.88 11.44 -13.91
N ALA A 55 16.97 10.72 -13.58
CA ALA A 55 16.86 9.41 -12.95
C ALA A 55 16.37 9.53 -11.50
N ALA A 56 16.83 10.57 -10.77
CA ALA A 56 16.38 10.85 -9.42
C ALA A 56 14.87 11.17 -9.38
N GLU A 57 14.36 11.98 -10.31
CA GLU A 57 12.92 12.28 -10.40
C GLU A 57 12.07 11.02 -10.60
N LYS A 58 12.50 10.09 -11.46
CA LYS A 58 11.79 8.82 -11.67
C LYS A 58 11.77 7.94 -10.43
N LEU A 59 12.86 7.92 -9.65
CA LEU A 59 12.96 7.16 -8.40
C LEU A 59 12.16 7.78 -7.25
N LEU A 60 12.11 9.11 -7.19
CA LEU A 60 11.39 9.86 -6.15
C LEU A 60 9.88 9.95 -6.41
N LYS A 61 9.43 9.69 -7.63
CA LYS A 61 8.00 9.71 -7.96
C LYS A 61 7.26 8.61 -7.16
N PRO A 62 6.23 8.97 -6.37
CA PRO A 62 5.48 7.99 -5.60
C PRO A 62 4.88 6.93 -6.54
N ARG A 63 5.16 5.67 -6.25
CA ARG A 63 4.64 4.53 -7.00
C ARG A 63 3.30 4.12 -6.39
N GLY A 64 2.24 4.07 -7.19
CA GLY A 64 0.91 3.64 -6.73
C GLY A 64 -0.22 4.16 -7.62
N ARG A 65 -1.45 3.67 -7.40
CA ARG A 65 -2.64 4.25 -8.04
C ARG A 65 -2.74 5.71 -7.60
N PRO A 66 -2.95 6.67 -8.52
CA PRO A 66 -3.18 8.06 -8.16
C PRO A 66 -4.30 8.14 -7.12
N LYS A 67 -4.12 9.03 -6.14
CA LYS A 67 -5.15 9.29 -5.14
C LYS A 67 -6.41 9.76 -5.88
N ALA A 68 -7.53 9.06 -5.70
CA ALA A 68 -8.79 9.49 -6.32
C ALA A 68 -9.17 10.87 -5.79
N GLU A 69 -9.53 11.80 -6.67
CA GLU A 69 -9.94 13.16 -6.30
C GLU A 69 -11.23 13.18 -5.48
N VAL A 70 -12.15 12.24 -5.77
CA VAL A 70 -13.38 12.03 -5.01
C VAL A 70 -13.35 10.63 -4.41
N THR A 71 -13.10 10.55 -3.11
CA THR A 71 -13.18 9.29 -2.37
C THR A 71 -14.60 9.07 -1.90
N LYS A 72 -15.18 7.90 -2.23
CA LYS A 72 -16.43 7.45 -1.61
C LYS A 72 -16.24 7.38 -0.10
N GLU A 73 -17.14 7.99 0.66
CA GLU A 73 -17.12 7.87 2.11
C GLU A 73 -17.57 6.46 2.52
N ARG A 74 -16.74 5.78 3.30
CA ARG A 74 -17.07 4.45 3.83
C ARG A 74 -17.87 4.61 5.11
N ILE A 75 -19.19 4.64 4.99
CA ILE A 75 -20.11 4.68 6.13
C ILE A 75 -20.69 3.29 6.44
N ASN A 76 -21.10 3.07 7.69
CA ASN A 76 -21.82 1.88 8.12
C ASN A 76 -23.32 2.18 8.13
N ILE A 77 -24.07 1.64 7.18
CA ILE A 77 -25.52 1.80 7.07
C ILE A 77 -26.21 0.44 7.28
N ARG A 78 -27.37 0.47 7.95
CA ARG A 78 -28.27 -0.68 8.03
C ARG A 78 -29.32 -0.55 6.94
N LEU A 79 -29.47 -1.59 6.12
CA LEU A 79 -30.46 -1.68 5.07
C LEU A 79 -31.39 -2.86 5.35
N SER A 80 -32.61 -2.82 4.84
CA SER A 80 -33.55 -3.94 4.92
C SER A 80 -32.94 -5.21 4.30
N PRO A 81 -33.16 -6.39 4.90
CA PRO A 81 -32.59 -7.65 4.39
C PRO A 81 -32.92 -7.90 2.91
N GLU A 82 -34.16 -7.65 2.49
CA GLU A 82 -34.63 -7.81 1.11
C GLU A 82 -33.83 -7.00 0.09
N VAL A 83 -33.43 -5.77 0.44
CA VAL A 83 -32.62 -4.89 -0.43
C VAL A 83 -31.23 -5.47 -0.58
N VAL A 84 -30.62 -5.89 0.54
CA VAL A 84 -29.28 -6.47 0.54
C VAL A 84 -29.25 -7.76 -0.26
N ASP A 85 -30.24 -8.62 -0.09
CA ASP A 85 -30.32 -9.91 -0.79
C ASP A 85 -30.53 -9.73 -2.29
N TYR A 86 -31.41 -8.82 -2.71
CA TYR A 86 -31.61 -8.48 -4.12
C TYR A 86 -30.30 -8.02 -4.78
N PHE A 87 -29.60 -7.04 -4.18
CA PHE A 87 -28.35 -6.57 -4.76
C PHE A 87 -27.26 -7.63 -4.68
N LYS A 88 -27.11 -8.39 -3.59
CA LYS A 88 -26.09 -9.46 -3.51
C LYS A 88 -26.31 -10.56 -4.54
N ALA A 89 -27.54 -10.90 -4.87
CA ALA A 89 -27.85 -11.89 -5.91
C ALA A 89 -27.27 -11.50 -7.29
N SER A 90 -27.08 -10.20 -7.55
CA SER A 90 -26.44 -9.72 -8.78
C SER A 90 -24.92 -9.96 -8.85
N GLY A 91 -24.30 -10.49 -7.78
CA GLY A 91 -22.90 -10.90 -7.76
C GLY A 91 -21.91 -9.75 -7.54
N SER A 92 -20.72 -9.86 -8.16
CA SER A 92 -19.65 -8.87 -7.98
C SER A 92 -20.11 -7.47 -8.42
N GLY A 93 -19.70 -6.44 -7.67
CA GLY A 93 -20.12 -5.06 -7.94
C GLY A 93 -21.50 -4.68 -7.39
N TRP A 94 -22.17 -5.53 -6.59
CA TRP A 94 -23.47 -5.19 -6.01
C TRP A 94 -23.46 -3.89 -5.19
N GLN A 95 -22.37 -3.60 -4.49
CA GLN A 95 -22.18 -2.33 -3.76
C GLN A 95 -22.10 -1.11 -4.68
N THR A 96 -21.63 -1.29 -5.92
CA THR A 96 -21.64 -0.21 -6.92
C THR A 96 -23.04 -0.01 -7.49
N ARG A 97 -23.80 -1.09 -7.67
CA ARG A 97 -25.19 -1.01 -8.13
C ARG A 97 -26.11 -0.36 -7.11
N ILE A 98 -25.96 -0.67 -5.82
CA ILE A 98 -26.77 -0.03 -4.79
C ILE A 98 -26.44 1.46 -4.66
N ASP A 99 -25.17 1.84 -4.76
CA ASP A 99 -24.74 3.25 -4.82
C ASP A 99 -25.36 3.99 -6.02
N ALA A 100 -25.37 3.37 -7.20
CA ALA A 100 -26.03 3.93 -8.38
C ALA A 100 -27.53 4.12 -8.19
N ALA A 101 -28.22 3.14 -7.59
CA ALA A 101 -29.65 3.24 -7.30
C ALA A 101 -29.97 4.37 -6.32
N LEU A 102 -29.15 4.55 -5.27
CA LEU A 102 -29.32 5.66 -4.32
C LEU A 102 -29.09 7.02 -4.99
N ARG A 103 -28.11 7.12 -5.90
CA ARG A 103 -27.86 8.34 -6.67
C ARG A 103 -29.02 8.67 -7.62
N GLN A 104 -29.58 7.65 -8.28
CA GLN A 104 -30.77 7.80 -9.11
C GLN A 104 -31.96 8.28 -8.28
N PHE A 105 -32.19 7.68 -7.10
CA PHE A 105 -33.26 8.08 -6.21
C PHE A 105 -33.15 9.57 -5.81
N ILE A 106 -31.95 10.05 -5.47
CA ILE A 106 -31.70 11.47 -5.16
C ILE A 106 -32.00 12.37 -6.38
N ALA A 107 -31.61 11.95 -7.58
CA ALA A 107 -31.86 12.73 -8.80
C ALA A 107 -33.35 12.82 -9.14
N GLU A 108 -34.11 11.76 -8.88
CA GLU A 108 -35.56 11.71 -9.08
C GLU A 108 -36.35 12.43 -7.98
N HIS A 109 -35.79 12.51 -6.76
CA HIS A 109 -36.43 13.12 -5.58
C HIS A 109 -35.58 14.25 -4.99
N PRO A 110 -35.39 15.36 -5.73
CA PRO A 110 -34.51 16.46 -5.31
C PRO A 110 -35.05 17.29 -4.12
N HIS A 111 -36.28 17.04 -3.67
CA HIS A 111 -36.98 17.82 -2.66
C HIS A 111 -37.02 17.16 -1.26
N LEU A 112 -36.25 16.10 -1.03
CA LEU A 112 -36.07 15.51 0.31
C LEU A 112 -35.00 16.25 1.14
N ALA A 113 -34.72 17.50 0.79
CA ALA A 113 -33.89 18.44 1.53
C ALA A 113 -34.77 19.47 2.22
#